data_AF-A0A1H7XMX6-F1
#
_entry.id   AF-A0A1H7XMX6-F1
#
_cell.length_a   1.000
_cell.length_b   1.000
_cell.length_c   1.000
_cell.angle_alpha   90.00
_cell.angle_beta   90.00
_cell.angle_gamma   90.00
#
_symmetry.space_group_name_H-M   'P 1'
#
loop_
_entity.id
_entity.type
_entity.pdbx_description
1 polymer ?
#
loop_
_entity_poly.entity_id
_entity_poly.type
_entity_poly.pdbx_seq_one_letter_code
_entity_poly.pdbx_strand_id
1 'polypeptide(L)' 'MNTGTFSWALYQLKQGKKIKRKHWRENIYYVLDNGLLYEFFGVKNEELDEYNETLYFYEILADDWEVVE' A
#
# COMPACT_ATOMS: atom_id res chain seq x y z
N MET A 1 -5.00 -16.99 -4.65
CA MET A 1 -5.46 -15.62 -4.90
C MET A 1 -5.17 -14.84 -3.63
N ASN A 2 -4.20 -13.93 -3.64
CA ASN A 2 -3.74 -13.22 -2.43
C ASN A 2 -4.15 -11.74 -2.45
N THR A 3 -5.28 -11.41 -3.08
CA THR A 3 -5.84 -10.06 -3.10
C THR A 3 -7.04 -9.94 -2.14
N GLY A 4 -7.26 -8.76 -1.55
CA GLY A 4 -8.36 -8.48 -0.62
C GLY A 4 -8.85 -7.04 -0.61
N THR A 5 -9.90 -6.77 0.16
CA THR A 5 -10.49 -5.43 0.34
C THR A 5 -9.56 -4.50 1.12
N PHE A 6 -9.85 -3.19 1.11
CA PHE A 6 -9.10 -2.24 1.94
C PHE A 6 -9.15 -2.59 3.44
N SER A 7 -10.26 -3.13 3.96
CA SER A 7 -10.33 -3.58 5.36
C SER A 7 -9.33 -4.70 5.66
N TRP A 8 -9.15 -5.63 4.73
CA TRP A 8 -8.11 -6.66 4.83
C TRP A 8 -6.72 -6.05 4.74
N ALA A 9 -6.52 -5.10 3.82
CA ALA A 9 -5.24 -4.43 3.62
C ALA A 9 -4.81 -3.64 4.87
N LEU A 10 -5.75 -2.91 5.48
CA LEU A 10 -5.55 -2.21 6.76
C LEU A 10 -5.21 -3.17 7.91
N TYR A 11 -5.81 -4.36 7.92
CA TYR A 11 -5.41 -5.40 8.89
C TYR A 11 -3.95 -5.82 8.67
N GLN A 12 -3.50 -6.05 7.43
CA GLN A 12 -2.10 -6.39 7.13
C GLN A 12 -1.13 -5.26 7.53
N LEU A 13 -1.48 -4.01 7.21
CA LEU A 13 -0.73 -2.81 7.60
C LEU A 13 -0.53 -2.73 9.13
N LYS A 14 -1.58 -2.99 9.91
CA LYS A 14 -1.51 -3.04 11.39
C LYS A 14 -0.63 -4.18 11.93
N GLN A 15 -0.33 -5.19 11.11
CA GLN A 15 0.65 -6.23 11.45
C GLN A 15 2.08 -5.87 11.01
N GLY A 16 2.31 -4.63 10.54
CA GLY A 16 3.62 -4.17 10.06
C GLY A 16 3.97 -4.64 8.64
N LYS A 17 3.01 -5.18 7.89
CA LYS A 17 3.24 -5.60 6.50
C LYS A 17 3.09 -4.44 5.53
N LYS A 18 3.75 -4.57 4.39
CA LYS A 18 3.60 -3.67 3.25
C LYS A 18 2.49 -4.19 2.33
N ILE A 19 1.70 -3.29 1.75
CA ILE A 19 0.65 -3.64 0.79
C ILE A 19 0.84 -2.89 -0.53
N LYS A 20 0.31 -3.44 -1.60
CA LYS A 20 0.19 -2.77 -2.90
C LYS A 20 -1.13 -3.11 -3.56
N ARG A 21 -1.43 -2.44 -4.65
CA ARG A 21 -2.60 -2.67 -5.50
C ARG A 21 -2.14 -3.48 -6.72
N LYS A 22 -2.68 -4.68 -6.92
CA LYS A 22 -2.21 -5.62 -7.96
C LYS A 22 -2.27 -5.04 -9.38
N HIS A 23 -3.29 -4.24 -9.68
CA HIS A 23 -3.51 -3.67 -11.02
C HIS A 23 -3.23 -2.17 -11.11
N TRP A 24 -2.51 -1.62 -10.13
CA TRP A 24 -2.12 -0.21 -10.12
C TRP A 24 -0.69 -0.02 -10.60
N ARG A 25 -0.14 1.18 -10.38
CA ARG A 25 1.25 1.52 -10.66
C ARG A 25 2.18 0.47 -10.03
N GLU A 26 2.95 -0.21 -10.89
CA GLU A 26 3.70 -1.44 -10.57
C GLU A 26 4.75 -1.30 -9.45
N ASN A 27 5.04 -0.07 -9.04
CA ASN A 27 6.08 0.26 -8.07
C ASN A 27 5.54 1.01 -6.84
N ILE A 28 4.24 1.03 -6.59
CA ILE A 28 3.70 1.68 -5.40
C ILE A 28 3.40 0.66 -4.32
N TYR A 29 3.91 0.91 -3.12
CA TYR A 29 3.50 0.20 -1.93
C TYR A 29 3.23 1.15 -0.77
N TYR A 30 2.42 0.68 0.16
CA TYR A 30 1.98 1.44 1.33
C TYR A 30 2.48 0.77 2.61
N VAL A 31 2.85 1.59 3.57
CA VAL A 31 3.29 1.19 4.92
C VAL A 31 2.54 2.02 5.95
N LEU A 32 2.21 1.41 7.08
CA LEU A 32 1.67 2.11 8.23
C LEU A 32 2.80 2.24 9.27
N ASP A 33 3.24 3.46 9.52
CA ASP A 33 4.20 3.77 10.58
C ASP A 33 3.66 4.84 11.50
N ASN A 34 3.77 4.65 12.81
CA ASN A 34 3.25 5.56 13.84
C ASN A 34 1.78 6.03 13.64
N GLY A 35 0.95 5.19 13.01
CA GLY A 35 -0.47 5.49 12.71
C GLY A 35 -0.69 6.35 11.46
N LEU A 36 0.37 6.70 10.74
CA LEU A 36 0.35 7.41 9.48
C LEU A 36 0.59 6.43 8.33
N LEU A 37 -0.14 6.64 7.23
CA LEU A 37 0.03 5.84 6.01
C LEU A 37 0.99 6.55 5.08
N TYR A 38 2.03 5.83 4.67
CA TYR A 38 3.06 6.31 3.77
C TYR A 38 2.96 5.58 2.44
N GLU A 39 2.94 6.34 1.35
CA GLU A 39 3.07 5.84 -0.01
C GLU A 39 4.55 5.91 -0.42
N PHE A 40 5.06 4.80 -0.98
CA PHE A 40 6.43 4.71 -1.46
C PHE A 40 6.45 4.34 -2.94
N PHE A 41 7.29 5.05 -3.69
CA PHE A 41 7.58 4.76 -5.10
C PHE A 41 8.88 3.96 -5.21
N GLY A 42 8.78 2.71 -5.64
CA GLY A 42 9.92 1.90 -6.04
C GLY A 42 10.50 2.40 -7.36
N VAL A 43 11.41 3.38 -7.32
CA VAL A 43 12.23 3.67 -8.49
C VAL A 43 13.30 2.59 -8.58
N LYS A 44 13.44 1.98 -9.77
CA LYS A 44 14.50 1.00 -10.02
C LYS A 44 15.86 1.70 -9.79
N ASN A 45 16.52 1.37 -8.68
CA ASN A 45 17.89 1.79 -8.27
C ASN A 45 18.11 3.11 -7.50
N GLU A 46 17.13 3.95 -7.14
CA GLU A 46 17.40 5.13 -6.30
C GLU A 46 16.26 5.40 -5.29
N GLU A 47 16.60 6.21 -4.28
CA GLU A 47 15.99 6.36 -2.94
C GLU A 47 14.45 6.32 -2.88
N LEU A 48 13.96 5.72 -1.80
CA LEU A 48 12.55 5.71 -1.44
C LEU A 48 12.10 7.14 -1.13
N ASP A 49 11.43 7.80 -2.07
CA ASP A 49 10.71 9.03 -1.78
C ASP A 49 9.47 8.70 -0.92
N GLU A 50 9.51 9.15 0.34
CA GLU A 50 8.42 9.02 1.31
C GLU A 50 7.40 10.14 1.11
N TYR A 51 6.17 9.79 0.74
CA TYR A 51 5.06 10.73 0.71
C TYR A 51 4.01 10.38 1.76
N ASN A 52 3.66 11.35 2.59
CA ASN A 52 2.48 11.27 3.45
C ASN A 52 1.25 11.43 2.57
N GLU A 53 0.57 10.32 2.22
CA GLU A 53 -0.57 10.36 1.32
C GLU A 53 -1.91 10.31 2.08
N THR A 54 -2.89 11.04 1.55
CA THR A 54 -4.29 10.83 1.88
C THR A 54 -4.87 9.84 0.87
N LEU A 55 -5.31 8.67 1.31
CA LEU A 55 -6.01 7.73 0.44
C LEU A 55 -7.26 8.36 -0.16
N TYR A 56 -7.42 8.20 -1.47
CA TYR A 56 -8.64 8.61 -2.16
C TYR A 56 -9.75 7.58 -1.95
N PHE A 57 -11.01 8.03 -2.07
CA PHE A 57 -12.18 7.14 -1.92
C PHE A 57 -12.15 5.93 -2.86
N TYR A 58 -11.63 6.07 -4.08
CA TYR A 58 -11.58 4.96 -5.04
C TYR A 58 -10.60 3.86 -4.61
N GLU A 59 -9.58 4.17 -3.81
CA GLU A 59 -8.62 3.19 -3.31
C GLU A 59 -9.20 2.41 -2.12
N ILE A 60 -9.94 3.10 -1.25
CA ILE A 60 -10.68 2.49 -0.15
C ILE A 60 -11.71 1.48 -0.66
N LEU A 61 -12.37 1.77 -1.78
CA LEU A 61 -13.39 0.90 -2.37
C LEU A 61 -12.83 -0.31 -3.11
N ALA A 62 -11.53 -0.37 -3.32
CA ALA A 62 -10.95 -1.36 -4.19
C ALA A 62 -10.57 -2.67 -3.45
N ASP A 63 -10.51 -3.76 -4.21
CA ASP A 63 -10.48 -5.14 -3.69
C ASP A 63 -9.31 -6.00 -4.22
N ASP A 64 -8.42 -5.38 -4.98
CA ASP A 64 -7.17 -5.96 -5.48
C ASP A 64 -5.93 -5.59 -4.64
N TRP A 65 -6.08 -5.36 -3.33
CA TRP A 65 -4.94 -5.15 -2.42
C TRP A 65 -4.20 -6.45 -2.14
N GLU A 66 -2.87 -6.45 -2.22
CA GLU A 66 -2.02 -7.62 -1.93
C GLU A 66 -0.85 -7.24 -1.02
N VAL A 67 -0.30 -8.22 -0.30
CA VAL A 67 0.94 -8.03 0.49
C VAL A 67 2.15 -8.03 -0.44
N VAL A 68 3.11 -7.16 -0.17
CA VAL A 68 4.44 -7.21 -0.80
C VAL A 68 5.32 -8.14 0.06
N GLU A 69 5.82 -9.23 -0.53
CA GLU A 69 6.80 -10.15 0.10
C GLU A 69 8.21 -9.54 0.13
#